data_AF-A0A517TZT2-F1
#
_entry.id   AF-A0A517TZT2-F1
#
_cell.length_a   1.000
_cell.length_b   1.000
_cell.length_c   1.000
_cell.angle_alpha   90.00
_cell.angle_beta   90.00
_cell.angle_gamma   90.00
#
_symmetry.space_group_name_H-M   'P 1'
#
loop_
_entity.id
_entity.type
_entity.pdbx_description
1 polymer ?
#
loop_
_entity_poly.entity_id
_entity_poly.type
_entity_poly.pdbx_seq_one_letter_code
_entity_poly.pdbx_strand_id
1 'polypeptide(L)'
;MSAAEQVMIKCQTWTAKAAIVLSLAATARGVDAPSAVGAVRNPPNIIWILTDELGWGDLGCFGHAVIKMPSLDQLAREGCRLTRFYVTTPLCSPSRAGALTGRDPNRYGMVHVVDRGMVNPHLAVPEVHHLPVDEPVLPKVLQLAGYRTGAIGKWHLSLTEIESAIAW
;
A
#
# COMPACT_ATOMS: atom_id res chain seq x y z
N MET A 1 7.87 -9.55 38.51
CA MET A 1 8.39 -8.32 39.13
C MET A 1 9.20 -7.61 38.04
N SER A 2 8.55 -6.73 37.27
CA SER A 2 8.62 -5.25 37.37
C SER A 2 9.97 -4.72 36.86
N ALA A 3 10.10 -3.73 35.98
CA ALA A 3 9.18 -2.84 35.30
C ALA A 3 9.98 -2.10 34.19
N ALA A 4 9.24 -1.43 33.29
CA ALA A 4 9.66 -0.28 32.49
C ALA A 4 10.49 -0.59 31.23
N GLU A 5 10.27 -0.01 30.05
CA GLU A 5 9.67 1.28 29.73
C GLU A 5 8.78 1.23 28.48
N GLN A 6 7.73 2.06 28.54
CA GLN A 6 6.76 2.29 27.49
C GLN A 6 7.41 3.06 26.33
N VAL A 7 7.47 2.48 25.13
CA VAL A 7 7.70 3.29 23.93
C VAL A 7 6.37 3.93 23.54
N MET A 8 6.23 5.17 24.00
CA MET A 8 5.24 6.15 23.55
C MET A 8 5.25 6.25 22.03
N ILE A 9 4.23 5.69 21.41
CA ILE A 9 3.84 6.02 20.04
C ILE A 9 3.51 7.52 20.05
N LYS A 10 4.31 8.35 19.37
CA LYS A 10 3.89 9.72 18.99
C LYS A 10 2.85 9.62 17.86
N CYS A 11 1.74 8.95 18.14
CA CYS A 11 0.49 9.13 17.44
C CYS A 11 -0.14 10.32 18.15
N GLN A 12 -0.14 11.48 17.49
CA GLN A 12 -0.88 12.63 17.97
C GLN A 12 -2.30 12.18 18.27
N THR A 13 -2.67 12.29 19.54
CA THR A 13 -3.94 11.88 20.11
C THR A 13 -5.09 12.56 19.38
N TRP A 14 -5.74 11.84 18.47
CA TRP A 14 -7.15 12.08 18.14
C TRP A 14 -7.97 11.29 19.16
N THR A 15 -8.20 11.85 20.34
CA THR A 15 -9.20 11.34 21.29
C THR A 15 -10.59 11.73 20.80
N ALA A 16 -11.05 11.09 19.72
CA ALA A 16 -12.48 11.03 19.44
C ALA A 16 -13.10 10.02 20.41
N LYS A 17 -13.51 10.50 21.59
CA LYS A 17 -14.42 9.73 22.46
C LYS A 17 -15.78 9.63 21.77
N ALA A 18 -15.97 8.63 20.94
CA ALA A 18 -17.30 8.23 20.48
C ALA A 18 -17.94 7.33 21.56
N ALA A 19 -18.49 7.95 22.60
CA ALA A 19 -19.46 7.28 23.45
C ALA A 19 -20.80 7.26 22.71
N ILE A 20 -21.17 6.11 22.15
CA ILE A 20 -22.53 5.87 21.65
C ILE A 20 -23.40 5.67 22.88
N VAL A 21 -24.06 6.74 23.33
CA VAL A 21 -25.22 6.66 24.22
C VAL A 21 -26.45 6.71 23.32
N LEU A 22 -27.12 5.57 23.15
CA LEU A 22 -28.45 5.52 22.56
C LEU A 22 -29.42 6.20 23.54
N SER A 23 -29.83 7.43 23.24
CA SER A 23 -31.00 8.05 23.86
C SER A 23 -31.99 8.38 22.76
N LEU A 24 -33.06 7.60 22.73
CA LEU A 24 -34.19 7.77 21.83
C LEU A 24 -35.00 9.01 22.30
N ALA A 25 -34.77 10.15 21.66
CA ALA A 25 -35.65 11.31 21.79
C ALA A 25 -35.86 11.90 20.39
N ALA A 26 -36.99 11.55 19.79
CA ALA A 26 -37.42 12.06 18.51
C ALA A 26 -37.63 13.58 18.59
N THR A 27 -36.75 14.35 17.95
CA THR A 27 -37.09 15.69 17.45
C THR A 27 -36.51 15.83 16.05
N ALA A 28 -37.39 16.02 15.07
CA ALA A 28 -37.03 16.25 13.68
C ALA A 28 -36.28 17.59 13.57
N ARG A 29 -34.96 17.53 13.47
CA ARG A 29 -34.12 18.61 12.96
C ARG A 29 -33.30 18.03 11.81
N GLY A 30 -33.26 18.78 10.70
CA GLY A 30 -32.67 18.37 9.44
C GLY A 30 -31.33 17.70 9.64
N VAL A 31 -31.16 16.55 8.98
CA VAL A 31 -29.88 15.87 8.91
C VAL A 31 -28.98 16.75 8.06
N ASP A 32 -28.18 17.61 8.71
CA ASP A 32 -27.09 18.29 8.03
C ASP A 32 -26.22 17.19 7.40
N ALA A 33 -26.10 17.24 6.07
CA ALA A 33 -25.27 16.31 5.32
C ALA A 33 -23.87 16.27 5.95
N PRO A 34 -23.19 15.11 5.99
CA PRO A 34 -21.85 15.02 6.54
C PRO A 34 -20.98 16.08 5.86
N SER A 35 -20.54 17.06 6.66
CA SER A 35 -19.68 18.15 6.22
C SER A 35 -18.47 17.53 5.53
N ALA A 36 -18.25 17.92 4.28
CA ALA A 36 -17.13 17.45 3.47
C ALA A 36 -15.85 17.54 4.30
N VAL A 37 -15.15 16.41 4.46
CA VAL A 37 -13.82 16.36 5.08
C VAL A 37 -13.02 17.50 4.44
N GLY A 38 -12.69 18.51 5.24
CA GLY A 38 -12.10 19.75 4.74
C GLY A 38 -10.87 19.41 3.89
N ALA A 39 -10.89 19.84 2.62
CA ALA A 39 -9.77 19.64 1.72
C ALA A 39 -8.50 20.14 2.41
N VAL A 40 -7.56 19.23 2.65
CA VAL A 40 -6.27 19.57 3.25
C VAL A 40 -5.63 20.62 2.34
N ARG A 41 -5.50 21.86 2.85
CA ARG A 41 -4.79 22.91 2.13
C ARG A 41 -3.34 22.45 2.01
N ASN A 42 -2.90 22.19 0.77
CA ASN A 42 -1.60 21.63 0.41
C ASN A 42 -1.38 20.19 0.92
N PRO A 43 -1.91 19.17 0.23
CA PRO A 43 -1.63 17.78 0.56
C PRO A 43 -0.11 17.47 0.51
N PRO A 44 0.40 16.56 1.36
CA PRO A 44 1.80 16.18 1.34
C PRO A 44 2.15 15.42 0.04
N ASN A 45 3.40 15.50 -0.40
CA ASN A 45 3.86 14.63 -1.49
C ASN A 45 4.03 13.19 -0.98
N ILE A 46 3.63 12.22 -1.81
CA ILE A 46 3.80 10.79 -1.52
C ILE A 46 4.84 10.24 -2.50
N ILE A 47 5.94 9.72 -1.95
CA ILE A 47 6.99 9.04 -2.72
C ILE A 47 7.02 7.59 -2.24
N TRP A 48 6.72 6.66 -3.14
CA TRP A 48 6.78 5.23 -2.85
C TRP A 48 7.96 4.60 -3.58
N ILE A 49 8.93 4.12 -2.79
CA ILE A 49 10.11 3.42 -3.28
C ILE A 49 9.89 1.92 -3.08
N LEU A 50 9.83 1.18 -4.19
CA LEU A 50 9.71 -0.28 -4.19
C LEU A 50 10.96 -0.89 -4.83
N THR A 51 11.67 -1.71 -4.06
CA THR A 51 12.83 -2.46 -4.54
C THR A 51 12.41 -3.81 -5.12
N ASP A 52 13.23 -4.35 -6.02
CA ASP A 52 13.02 -5.68 -6.61
C ASP A 52 14.04 -6.63 -5.99
N GLU A 53 13.57 -7.73 -5.40
CA GLU A 53 14.40 -8.79 -4.81
C GLU A 53 15.33 -8.37 -3.65
N LEU A 54 15.07 -7.23 -3.00
CA LEU A 54 15.81 -6.83 -1.79
C LEU A 54 15.33 -7.63 -0.57
N GLY A 55 16.22 -8.45 -0.03
CA GLY A 55 15.97 -9.27 1.14
C GLY A 55 16.02 -8.49 2.45
N TRP A 56 15.38 -9.06 3.48
CA TRP A 56 15.36 -8.52 4.85
C TRP A 56 16.76 -8.22 5.39
N GLY A 57 17.70 -9.14 5.14
CA GLY A 57 19.06 -9.07 5.65
C GLY A 57 19.99 -8.17 4.87
N ASP A 58 19.57 -7.59 3.74
CA ASP A 58 20.47 -6.93 2.78
C ASP A 58 20.85 -5.49 3.16
N LEU A 59 20.15 -4.89 4.12
CA LEU A 59 20.38 -3.51 4.53
C LEU A 59 21.21 -3.42 5.81
N GLY A 60 22.10 -2.42 5.86
CA GLY A 60 22.85 -2.07 7.06
C GLY A 60 21.93 -1.78 8.25
N CYS A 61 20.83 -1.07 8.01
CA CYS A 61 19.80 -0.80 9.01
C CYS A 61 19.03 -2.05 9.48
N PHE A 62 19.21 -3.22 8.86
CA PHE A 62 18.73 -4.52 9.35
C PHE A 62 19.85 -5.44 9.83
N GLY A 63 21.09 -4.94 9.91
CA GLY A 63 22.23 -5.65 10.49
C GLY A 63 23.19 -6.26 9.47
N HIS A 64 23.08 -5.93 8.17
CA HIS A 64 24.03 -6.46 7.19
C HIS A 64 25.48 -6.04 7.53
N ALA A 65 26.37 -7.03 7.66
CA ALA A 65 27.74 -6.80 8.11
C ALA A 65 28.57 -5.98 7.09
N VAL A 66 28.45 -6.30 5.80
CA VAL A 66 29.30 -5.76 4.72
C VAL A 66 28.62 -4.65 3.92
N ILE A 67 27.48 -4.92 3.27
CA ILE A 67 26.70 -3.96 2.48
C ILE A 67 26.25 -2.79 3.36
N LYS A 68 26.53 -1.56 2.89
CA LYS A 68 26.09 -0.31 3.51
C LYS A 68 25.32 0.49 2.47
N MET A 69 24.15 0.98 2.87
CA MET A 69 23.29 1.81 2.00
C MET A 69 22.97 3.10 2.74
N PRO A 70 23.93 4.06 2.80
CA PRO A 70 23.88 5.18 3.74
C PRO A 70 22.60 6.02 3.64
N SER A 71 22.03 6.18 2.45
CA SER A 71 20.77 6.91 2.27
C SER A 71 19.56 6.15 2.85
N LEU A 72 19.49 4.83 2.70
CA LEU A 72 18.43 4.01 3.30
C LEU A 72 18.62 3.85 4.81
N ASP A 73 19.88 3.76 5.25
CA ASP A 73 20.23 3.75 6.66
C ASP A 73 19.84 5.08 7.33
N GLN A 74 20.06 6.21 6.66
CA GLN A 74 19.60 7.52 7.11
C GLN A 74 18.07 7.58 7.17
N LEU A 75 17.38 7.17 6.11
CA LEU A 75 15.92 7.12 6.07
C LEU A 75 15.34 6.29 7.23
N ALA A 76 15.93 5.14 7.53
CA ALA A 76 15.51 4.28 8.63
C ALA A 76 15.75 4.90 10.03
N ARG A 77 16.78 5.75 10.18
CA ARG A 77 17.05 6.46 11.45
C ARG A 77 16.15 7.67 11.66
N GLU A 78 15.84 8.40 10.60
CA GLU A 78 15.04 9.63 10.65
C GLU A 78 13.53 9.36 10.57
N GLY A 79 13.15 8.19 10.06
CA GLY A 79 11.76 7.78 9.88
C GLY A 79 11.32 6.63 10.79
N CYS A 80 10.36 5.84 10.29
CA CYS A 80 9.89 4.64 10.94
C CYS A 80 10.46 3.40 10.24
N ARG A 81 11.07 2.49 11.00
CA ARG A 81 11.59 1.21 10.51
C ARG A 81 10.69 0.07 10.97
N LEU A 82 10.05 -0.62 10.02
CA LEU A 82 9.18 -1.76 10.30
C LEU A 82 10.00 -3.05 10.39
N THR A 83 10.00 -3.72 11.55
CA THR A 83 10.72 -5.00 11.79
C THR A 83 9.94 -6.25 11.35
N ARG A 84 8.69 -6.06 10.94
CA ARG A 84 7.72 -7.11 10.57
C ARG A 84 6.83 -6.61 9.43
N PHE A 85 7.43 -6.35 8.27
CA PHE A 85 6.74 -5.95 7.05
C PHE A 85 6.75 -7.09 6.05
N TYR A 86 5.60 -7.42 5.47
CA TYR A 86 5.43 -8.56 4.58
C TYR A 86 4.83 -8.12 3.25
N VAL A 87 5.32 -8.72 2.18
CA VAL A 87 4.69 -8.65 0.85
C VAL A 87 3.53 -9.64 0.79
N THR A 88 2.57 -9.39 -0.11
CA THR A 88 1.40 -10.27 -0.26
C THR A 88 1.77 -11.64 -0.80
N THR A 89 2.80 -11.72 -1.64
CA THR A 89 3.27 -12.96 -2.27
C THR A 89 4.79 -12.91 -2.50
N PRO A 90 5.47 -14.07 -2.60
CA PRO A 90 6.91 -14.13 -2.89
C PRO A 90 7.25 -13.91 -4.38
N LEU A 91 6.30 -13.43 -5.19
CA LEU A 91 6.47 -13.24 -6.62
C LEU A 91 6.24 -11.77 -7.01
N CYS A 92 7.03 -11.26 -7.95
CA CYS A 92 7.07 -9.84 -8.31
C CYS A 92 5.72 -9.26 -8.76
N SER A 93 5.11 -9.81 -9.82
CA SER A 93 3.84 -9.33 -10.37
C SER A 93 2.69 -9.34 -9.35
N PRO A 94 2.36 -10.46 -8.68
CA PRO A 94 1.29 -10.47 -7.68
C PRO A 94 1.62 -9.62 -6.44
N SER A 95 2.88 -9.54 -6.00
CA SER A 95 3.29 -8.65 -4.91
C SER A 95 2.99 -7.17 -5.22
N ARG A 96 3.35 -6.73 -6.44
CA ARG A 96 3.06 -5.37 -6.93
C ARG A 96 1.56 -5.13 -7.03
N ALA A 97 0.80 -6.11 -7.51
CA ALA A 97 -0.64 -6.01 -7.68
C ALA A 97 -1.32 -5.81 -6.32
N GLY A 98 -0.96 -6.62 -5.33
CA GLY A 98 -1.53 -6.50 -3.99
C GLY A 98 -1.12 -5.21 -3.28
N ALA A 99 0.12 -4.74 -3.51
CA ALA A 99 0.57 -3.48 -2.95
C ALA A 99 -0.16 -2.25 -3.57
N LEU A 100 -0.47 -2.28 -4.86
CA LEU A 100 -1.18 -1.19 -5.54
C LEU A 100 -2.68 -1.18 -5.30
N THR A 101 -3.30 -2.34 -5.09
CA THR A 101 -4.76 -2.47 -4.91
C THR A 101 -5.17 -2.56 -3.42
N GLY A 102 -4.21 -2.86 -2.54
CA GLY A 102 -4.50 -3.18 -1.14
C GLY A 102 -5.25 -4.51 -0.96
N ARG A 103 -5.20 -5.41 -1.96
CA ARG A 103 -5.98 -6.65 -1.99
C ARG A 103 -5.09 -7.87 -2.19
N ASP A 104 -5.59 -9.03 -1.77
CA ASP A 104 -4.94 -10.30 -2.04
C ASP A 104 -5.02 -10.59 -3.56
N PRO A 105 -3.88 -10.79 -4.27
CA PRO A 105 -3.84 -11.09 -5.70
C PRO A 105 -4.66 -12.32 -6.11
N ASN A 106 -4.89 -13.26 -5.20
CA ASN A 106 -5.75 -14.43 -5.44
C ASN A 106 -7.20 -14.03 -5.76
N ARG A 107 -7.67 -12.84 -5.34
CA ARG A 107 -9.05 -12.38 -5.57
C ARG A 107 -9.38 -12.19 -7.05
N TYR A 108 -8.38 -11.96 -7.88
CA TYR A 108 -8.55 -11.70 -9.32
C TYR A 108 -7.63 -12.57 -10.18
N GLY A 109 -7.15 -13.70 -9.65
CA GLY A 109 -6.46 -14.73 -10.43
C GLY A 109 -5.03 -14.41 -10.86
N MET A 110 -4.41 -13.38 -10.27
CA MET A 110 -3.01 -13.03 -10.53
C MET A 110 -2.11 -13.77 -9.55
N VAL A 111 -1.79 -15.03 -9.88
CA VAL A 111 -1.09 -15.95 -8.97
C VAL A 111 0.34 -16.28 -9.41
N HIS A 112 0.73 -15.87 -10.61
CA HIS A 112 2.07 -16.07 -11.17
C HIS A 112 2.65 -14.77 -11.72
N VAL A 113 3.93 -14.84 -12.07
CA VAL A 113 4.64 -13.74 -12.70
C VAL A 113 4.07 -13.51 -14.09
N VAL A 114 3.86 -12.23 -14.44
CA VAL A 114 3.48 -11.84 -15.79
C VAL A 114 4.68 -12.05 -16.70
N ASP A 115 4.67 -13.12 -17.47
CA ASP A 115 5.71 -13.49 -18.44
C ASP A 115 5.08 -14.16 -19.67
N ARG A 116 5.73 -14.03 -20.83
CA ARG A 116 5.28 -14.68 -22.06
C ARG A 116 5.51 -16.18 -21.96
N GLY A 117 4.42 -16.94 -21.85
CA GLY A 117 4.46 -18.41 -21.97
C GLY A 117 4.53 -19.17 -20.65
N MET A 118 4.55 -18.49 -19.51
CA MET A 118 4.15 -19.12 -18.25
C MET A 118 2.63 -19.14 -18.20
N VAL A 119 2.02 -20.23 -18.63
CA VAL A 119 0.60 -20.51 -18.39
C VAL A 119 0.57 -21.80 -17.59
N ASN A 120 -0.02 -21.78 -16.41
CA ASN A 120 -0.15 -22.99 -15.59
C ASN A 120 -1.48 -23.69 -15.91
N PRO A 121 -1.46 -24.78 -16.71
CA PRO A 121 -2.69 -25.47 -17.12
C PRO A 121 -3.38 -26.21 -15.96
N HIS A 122 -2.77 -26.27 -14.78
CA HIS A 122 -3.30 -26.93 -13.60
C HIS A 122 -3.99 -25.99 -12.62
N LEU A 123 -4.11 -24.69 -12.93
CA LEU A 123 -4.85 -23.76 -12.09
C LEU A 123 -6.36 -24.01 -12.18
N ALA A 124 -7.02 -23.98 -11.01
CA ALA A 124 -8.48 -24.12 -10.90
C ALA A 124 -9.25 -22.90 -11.40
N VAL A 125 -8.56 -21.77 -11.62
CA VAL A 125 -9.10 -20.53 -12.16
C VAL A 125 -8.32 -20.12 -13.40
N PRO A 126 -8.96 -19.45 -14.38
CA PRO A 126 -8.24 -18.86 -15.50
C PRO A 126 -7.16 -17.92 -14.99
N GLU A 127 -5.93 -18.14 -15.44
CA GLU A 127 -4.80 -17.31 -15.07
C GLU A 127 -4.93 -15.92 -15.69
N VAL A 128 -4.79 -14.88 -14.87
CA VAL A 128 -4.84 -13.50 -15.35
C VAL A 128 -3.42 -12.93 -15.39
N HIS A 129 -2.94 -12.64 -16.59
CA HIS A 129 -1.59 -12.11 -16.85
C HIS A 129 -1.52 -10.57 -16.89
N HIS A 130 -2.50 -9.91 -16.29
CA HIS A 130 -2.55 -8.46 -16.16
C HIS A 130 -3.34 -8.09 -14.91
N LEU A 131 -3.07 -6.91 -14.35
CA LEU A 131 -3.97 -6.35 -13.33
C LEU A 131 -5.30 -5.96 -14.02
N PRO A 132 -6.47 -6.40 -13.50
CA PRO A 132 -7.75 -6.01 -14.07
C PRO A 132 -7.90 -4.49 -14.15
N VAL A 133 -8.43 -4.01 -15.28
CA VAL A 133 -8.51 -2.57 -15.60
C VAL A 133 -9.51 -1.80 -14.73
N ASP A 134 -10.45 -2.52 -14.12
CA ASP A 134 -11.50 -2.02 -13.24
C ASP A 134 -11.11 -2.05 -11.74
N GLU A 135 -9.97 -2.66 -11.40
CA GLU A 135 -9.52 -2.75 -10.02
C GLU A 135 -9.03 -1.36 -9.53
N PRO A 136 -9.56 -0.83 -8.41
CA PRO A 136 -9.09 0.41 -7.85
C PRO A 136 -7.64 0.28 -7.39
N VAL A 137 -6.78 1.11 -7.97
CA VAL A 137 -5.36 1.20 -7.64
C VAL A 137 -5.04 2.52 -6.96
N LEU A 138 -4.07 2.48 -6.05
CA LEU A 138 -3.63 3.60 -5.22
C LEU A 138 -3.40 4.89 -6.03
N PRO A 139 -2.72 4.88 -7.20
CA PRO A 139 -2.57 6.09 -8.01
C PRO A 139 -3.90 6.69 -8.46
N LYS A 140 -4.86 5.86 -8.89
CA LYS A 140 -6.19 6.33 -9.33
C LYS A 140 -6.97 6.96 -8.17
N VAL A 141 -6.91 6.32 -7.00
CA VAL A 141 -7.54 6.85 -5.78
C VAL A 141 -6.91 8.19 -5.38
N LEU A 142 -5.59 8.34 -5.50
CA LEU A 142 -4.90 9.60 -5.23
C LEU A 142 -5.24 10.69 -6.26
N GLN A 143 -5.41 10.34 -7.54
CA GLN A 143 -5.89 11.28 -8.57
C GLN A 143 -7.26 11.86 -8.23
N LEU A 144 -8.20 11.03 -7.73
CA LEU A 144 -9.51 11.51 -7.26
C LEU A 144 -9.40 12.50 -6.09
N ALA A 145 -8.32 12.40 -5.29
CA ALA A 145 -8.00 13.33 -4.22
C ALA A 145 -7.20 14.57 -4.68
N GLY A 146 -7.00 14.76 -5.99
CA GLY A 146 -6.32 15.92 -6.57
C GLY A 146 -4.79 15.79 -6.69
N TYR A 147 -4.24 14.59 -6.48
CA TYR A 147 -2.81 14.35 -6.69
C TYR A 147 -2.48 14.18 -8.17
N ARG A 148 -1.29 14.63 -8.56
CA ARG A 148 -0.64 14.17 -9.78
C ARG A 148 0.16 12.91 -9.47
N THR A 149 0.03 11.89 -10.29
CA THR A 149 0.69 10.60 -10.08
C THR A 149 1.58 10.25 -11.25
N GLY A 150 2.67 9.53 -10.98
CA GLY A 150 3.58 9.00 -11.98
C GLY A 150 4.34 7.81 -11.41
N ALA A 151 4.86 6.94 -12.28
CA ALA A 151 5.76 5.86 -11.91
C ALA A 151 7.02 5.87 -12.77
N ILE A 152 8.12 5.41 -12.20
CA ILE A 152 9.40 5.23 -12.86
C ILE A 152 9.94 3.86 -12.47
N GLY A 153 10.43 3.11 -13.46
CA GLY A 153 11.04 1.79 -13.25
C GLY A 153 10.13 0.64 -13.69
N LYS A 154 10.21 -0.48 -12.97
CA LYS A 154 9.55 -1.75 -13.35
C LYS A 154 8.07 -1.74 -12.99
N TRP A 155 7.21 -1.87 -14.01
CA TRP A 155 5.75 -1.99 -13.83
C TRP A 155 5.34 -3.43 -13.49
N HIS A 156 5.55 -4.36 -14.43
CA HIS A 156 5.34 -5.81 -14.28
C HIS A 156 3.94 -6.27 -13.87
N LEU A 157 2.91 -5.49 -14.26
CA LEU A 157 1.49 -5.81 -14.08
C LEU A 157 0.71 -6.00 -15.39
N SER A 158 1.42 -6.04 -16.52
CA SER A 158 0.88 -6.34 -17.85
C SER A 158 2.06 -6.72 -18.77
N LEU A 159 1.78 -7.43 -19.87
CA LEU A 159 2.79 -7.79 -20.88
C LEU A 159 3.10 -6.64 -21.86
N THR A 160 2.17 -5.69 -21.98
CA THR A 160 2.30 -4.50 -22.82
C THR A 160 1.89 -3.27 -22.02
N GLU A 161 2.43 -2.09 -22.36
CA GLU A 161 2.07 -0.83 -21.69
C GLU A 161 0.58 -0.47 -21.89
N ILE A 162 0.00 -0.92 -23.01
CA ILE A 162 -1.35 -0.57 -23.49
C ILE A 162 -2.47 -1.26 -22.68
N GLU A 163 -2.16 -2.34 -21.96
CA GLU A 163 -3.15 -3.09 -21.16
C GLU A 163 -3.09 -2.75 -19.66
N SER A 164 -2.27 -1.78 -19.26
CA SER A 164 -2.15 -1.42 -17.85
C SER A 164 -3.38 -0.61 -17.39
N ALA A 165 -3.97 -1.02 -16.25
CA ALA A 165 -5.11 -0.36 -15.59
C ALA A 165 -4.90 1.13 -15.24
N ILE A 166 -3.71 1.69 -15.52
CA ILE A 166 -3.30 3.05 -15.15
C ILE A 166 -2.93 3.83 -16.40
N ALA A 167 -3.93 4.39 -17.07
CA ALA A 167 -3.73 5.63 -17.81
C ALA A 167 -3.33 6.71 -16.78
N TRP A 168 -2.08 7.16 -16.85
CA TRP A 168 -1.50 8.22 -16.02
C TRP A 168 -2.17 9.57 -16.27
#